data_AF-A0A7W7Q2Y4-F1
#
_entry.id   AF-A0A7W7Q2Y4-F1
#
_cell.length_a   1.000
_cell.length_b   1.000
_cell.length_c   1.000
_cell.angle_alpha   90.00
_cell.angle_beta   90.00
_cell.angle_gamma   90.00
#
_symmetry.space_group_name_H-M   'P 1'
#
loop_
_entity.id
_entity.type
_entity.pdbx_description
1 polymer ?
#
loop_
_entity_poly.entity_id
_entity_poly.type
_entity_poly.pdbx_seq_one_letter_code
_entity_poly.pdbx_strand_id
1 'polypeptide(L)'
;MVAELDRLDEAVKAAPAGDTTAQIALWRQVTGLEHWFFIARGPADRPSPYGVAAEQGPMICLYSSAARANEAARSLGLVDSEGGAVPLFAVPMPAAIDYVASLGKAGVVGVTLDHPRLGHYIPLANLGLLKGWIEGAAR
;
A
#
# COMPACT_ATOMS: atom_id res chain seq x y z
N MET A 1 -1.86 -8.88 -12.74
CA MET A 1 -2.01 -7.79 -11.76
C MET A 1 -0.81 -7.72 -10.81
N VAL A 2 -0.55 -8.74 -9.99
CA VAL A 2 0.59 -8.72 -9.04
C VAL A 2 1.95 -8.79 -9.76
N ALA A 3 2.11 -9.69 -10.75
CA ALA A 3 3.34 -9.78 -11.55
C ALA A 3 3.64 -8.49 -12.34
N GLU A 4 2.61 -7.71 -12.70
CA GLU A 4 2.78 -6.42 -13.36
C GLU A 4 3.35 -5.36 -12.39
N LEU A 5 2.95 -5.41 -11.10
CA LEU A 5 3.57 -4.57 -10.07
C LEU A 5 5.05 -4.90 -9.88
N ASP A 6 5.44 -6.18 -9.94
CA ASP A 6 6.86 -6.57 -9.88
C ASP A 6 7.63 -6.03 -11.09
N ARG A 7 7.07 -6.14 -12.30
CA ARG A 7 7.67 -5.58 -13.52
C ARG A 7 7.83 -4.05 -13.44
N LEU A 8 6.83 -3.36 -12.91
CA LEU A 8 6.84 -1.91 -12.75
C LEU A 8 7.81 -1.46 -11.65
N ASP A 9 7.94 -2.22 -10.56
CA ASP A 9 8.95 -1.99 -9.52
C ASP A 9 10.37 -2.01 -10.09
N GLU A 10 10.71 -3.06 -10.86
CA GLU A 10 12.01 -3.13 -11.54
C GLU A 10 12.23 -1.97 -12.53
N ALA A 11 11.18 -1.54 -13.23
CA ALA A 11 11.24 -0.37 -14.10
C ALA A 11 11.48 0.93 -13.32
N VAL A 12 10.90 1.09 -12.11
CA VAL A 12 11.17 2.25 -11.24
C VAL A 12 12.63 2.24 -10.78
N LYS A 13 13.16 1.10 -10.36
CA LYS A 13 14.56 0.97 -9.92
C LYS A 13 15.56 1.26 -11.04
N ALA A 14 15.22 0.89 -12.28
CA ALA A 14 16.07 1.12 -13.45
C ALA A 14 15.92 2.53 -14.06
N ALA A 15 14.94 3.33 -13.62
CA ALA A 15 14.66 4.64 -14.19
C ALA A 15 15.78 5.65 -13.88
N PRO A 16 16.16 6.52 -14.83
CA PRO A 16 17.08 7.64 -14.56
C PRO A 16 16.54 8.56 -13.47
N ALA A 17 17.43 9.22 -12.73
CA ALA A 17 17.04 10.21 -11.73
C ALA A 17 16.14 11.30 -12.35
N GLY A 18 14.97 11.54 -11.75
CA GLY A 18 13.99 12.50 -12.23
C GLY A 18 12.96 11.95 -13.22
N ASP A 19 13.14 10.73 -13.75
CA ASP A 19 12.10 10.06 -14.54
C ASP A 19 11.09 9.37 -13.61
N THR A 20 9.87 9.90 -13.57
CA THR A 20 8.77 9.38 -12.74
C THR A 20 7.78 8.54 -13.52
N THR A 21 8.04 8.25 -14.81
CA THR A 21 7.10 7.55 -15.70
C THR A 21 6.73 6.17 -15.16
N ALA A 22 7.74 5.39 -14.76
CA ALA A 22 7.51 4.06 -14.18
C ALA A 22 6.78 4.13 -12.84
N GLN A 23 7.05 5.17 -12.03
CA GLN A 23 6.42 5.35 -10.72
C GLN A 23 4.94 5.71 -10.87
N ILE A 24 4.61 6.56 -11.84
CA ILE A 24 3.21 6.88 -12.20
C ILE A 24 2.50 5.62 -12.69
N ALA A 25 3.14 4.83 -13.56
CA ALA A 25 2.57 3.57 -14.06
C ALA A 25 2.34 2.55 -12.93
N LEU A 26 3.28 2.43 -11.98
CA LEU A 26 3.13 1.60 -10.78
C LEU A 26 1.89 2.00 -9.99
N TRP A 27 1.75 3.28 -9.64
CA TRP A 27 0.61 3.74 -8.84
C TRP A 27 -0.71 3.65 -9.59
N ARG A 28 -0.72 3.82 -10.92
CA ARG A 28 -1.90 3.52 -11.75
C ARG A 28 -2.30 2.06 -11.65
N GLN A 29 -1.33 1.14 -11.72
CA GLN A 29 -1.58 -0.29 -11.54
C GLN A 29 -2.12 -0.61 -10.14
N VAL A 30 -1.63 0.08 -9.10
CA VAL A 30 -2.12 -0.07 -7.72
C VAL A 30 -3.57 0.44 -7.58
N THR A 31 -3.93 1.53 -8.25
CA THR A 31 -5.32 2.03 -8.26
C THR A 31 -6.28 1.15 -9.05
N GLY A 32 -5.76 0.31 -9.96
CA GLY A 32 -6.54 -0.66 -10.72
C GLY A 32 -6.78 -1.98 -10.01
N LEU A 33 -6.29 -2.16 -8.77
CA LEU A 33 -6.59 -3.35 -7.97
C LEU A 33 -8.04 -3.32 -7.48
N GLU A 34 -8.69 -4.48 -7.35
CA GLU A 34 -10.05 -4.54 -6.80
C GLU A 34 -10.08 -4.13 -5.31
N HIS A 35 -9.06 -4.54 -4.57
CA HIS A 35 -8.95 -4.33 -3.14
C HIS A 35 -7.52 -3.99 -2.75
N TRP A 36 -7.42 -3.17 -1.70
CA TRP A 36 -6.20 -2.93 -0.95
C TRP A 36 -6.25 -3.73 0.34
N PHE A 37 -5.19 -4.49 0.62
CA PHE A 37 -5.10 -5.35 1.80
C PHE A 37 -4.26 -4.67 2.89
N PHE A 38 -4.64 -4.88 4.15
CA PHE A 38 -3.94 -4.35 5.31
C PHE A 38 -3.77 -5.44 6.37
N ILE A 39 -2.61 -5.47 7.01
CA ILE A 39 -2.38 -6.29 8.20
C ILE A 39 -3.09 -5.62 9.37
N ALA A 40 -4.00 -6.32 10.02
CA ALA A 40 -4.78 -5.78 11.13
C ALA A 40 -3.97 -5.78 12.43
N ARG A 41 -4.03 -4.68 13.17
CA ARG A 41 -3.47 -4.50 14.51
C ARG A 41 -4.54 -3.97 15.46
N GLY A 42 -4.32 -4.18 16.75
CA GLY A 42 -5.30 -3.80 17.77
C GLY A 42 -6.43 -4.83 17.90
N PRO A 43 -7.55 -4.45 18.56
CA PRO A 43 -8.62 -5.38 18.88
C PRO A 43 -9.45 -5.74 17.62
N ALA A 44 -10.03 -6.95 17.62
CA ALA A 44 -10.72 -7.52 16.47
C ALA A 44 -11.98 -6.77 16.03
N ASP A 45 -12.65 -6.06 16.95
CA ASP A 45 -13.83 -5.24 16.70
C ASP A 45 -13.50 -3.87 16.09
N ARG A 46 -12.26 -3.40 16.25
CA ARG A 46 -11.79 -2.12 15.72
C ARG A 46 -10.33 -2.22 15.26
N PRO A 47 -10.04 -3.00 14.20
CA PRO A 47 -8.68 -3.14 13.71
C PRO A 47 -8.17 -1.83 13.12
N SER A 48 -6.90 -1.54 13.37
CA SER A 48 -6.14 -0.49 12.71
C SER A 48 -5.11 -1.12 11.77
N PRO A 49 -4.78 -0.48 10.63
CA PRO A 49 -3.81 -1.04 9.72
C PRO A 49 -2.41 -0.95 10.32
N TYR A 50 -1.57 -1.95 10.05
CA TYR A 50 -0.16 -1.91 10.39
C TYR A 50 0.52 -0.73 9.69
N GLY A 51 1.38 -0.04 10.44
CA GLY A 51 2.18 1.06 9.95
C GLY A 51 3.62 0.95 10.41
N VAL A 52 4.50 1.63 9.69
CA VAL A 52 5.94 1.69 9.92
C VAL A 52 6.36 3.12 10.18
N ALA A 53 7.42 3.29 10.98
CA ALA A 53 8.10 4.57 11.09
C ALA A 53 9.02 4.78 9.86
N ALA A 54 8.93 5.94 9.25
CA ALA A 54 9.84 6.38 8.19
C ALA A 54 10.37 7.79 8.52
N GLU A 55 11.42 8.22 7.83
CA GLU A 55 12.02 9.55 8.02
C GLU A 55 11.01 10.68 7.86
N GLN A 56 10.09 10.55 6.91
CA GLN A 56 9.05 11.55 6.62
C GLN A 56 7.91 11.53 7.65
N GLY A 57 7.83 10.48 8.50
CA GLY A 57 6.77 10.25 9.48
C GLY A 57 6.13 8.86 9.38
N PRO A 58 5.10 8.58 10.20
CA PRO A 58 4.40 7.28 10.20
C PRO A 58 3.69 7.00 8.87
N MET A 59 3.91 5.81 8.31
CA MET A 59 3.28 5.38 7.05
C MET A 59 2.49 4.09 7.23
N ILE A 60 1.37 3.95 6.52
CA ILE A 60 0.58 2.72 6.52
C ILE A 60 1.07 1.74 5.46
N CYS A 61 1.17 0.46 5.81
CA CYS A 61 1.51 -0.59 4.86
C CYS A 61 0.25 -1.07 4.12
N LEU A 62 0.20 -0.74 2.84
CA LEU A 62 -0.75 -1.21 1.86
C LEU A 62 -0.19 -2.46 1.17
N TYR A 63 -1.00 -3.50 1.00
CA TYR A 63 -0.62 -4.71 0.26
C TYR A 63 -1.50 -4.94 -0.96
N SER A 64 -0.88 -5.34 -2.07
CA SER A 64 -1.58 -5.61 -3.32
C SER A 64 -2.28 -6.98 -3.35
N SER A 65 -1.99 -7.85 -2.39
CA SER A 65 -2.68 -9.12 -2.20
C SER A 65 -2.56 -9.62 -0.77
N ALA A 66 -3.49 -10.48 -0.34
CA ALA A 66 -3.40 -11.19 0.93
C ALA A 66 -2.12 -12.05 1.03
N ALA A 67 -1.64 -12.60 -0.09
CA ALA A 67 -0.39 -13.37 -0.13
C ALA A 67 0.82 -12.49 0.23
N ARG A 68 0.95 -11.30 -0.38
CA ARG A 68 2.02 -10.35 -0.05
C ARG A 68 1.92 -9.80 1.37
N ALA A 69 0.71 -9.58 1.87
CA ALA A 69 0.52 -9.18 3.27
C ALA A 69 1.01 -10.25 4.26
N ASN A 70 0.71 -11.53 4.01
CA ASN A 70 1.18 -12.64 4.84
C ASN A 70 2.70 -12.87 4.70
N GLU A 71 3.26 -12.71 3.50
CA GLU A 71 4.73 -12.73 3.30
C GLU A 71 5.39 -11.63 4.11
N ALA A 72 4.89 -10.39 4.01
CA ALA A 72 5.42 -9.26 4.76
C ALA A 72 5.29 -9.45 6.27
N ALA A 73 4.16 -9.97 6.76
CA ALA A 73 3.99 -10.25 8.18
C ALA A 73 5.07 -11.20 8.73
N ARG A 74 5.45 -12.24 7.97
CA ARG A 74 6.54 -13.14 8.35
C ARG A 74 7.89 -12.42 8.33
N SER A 75 8.19 -11.69 7.24
CA SER A 75 9.45 -10.95 7.10
C SER A 75 9.64 -9.87 8.17
N LEU A 76 8.54 -9.30 8.67
CA LEU A 76 8.54 -8.28 9.71
C LEU A 76 8.44 -8.86 11.13
N GLY A 77 8.37 -10.19 11.29
CA GLY A 77 8.25 -10.84 12.60
C GLY A 77 6.92 -10.56 13.31
N LEU A 78 5.84 -10.31 12.56
CA LEU A 78 4.50 -10.02 13.10
C LEU A 78 3.69 -11.29 13.42
N VAL A 79 4.21 -12.46 13.04
CA VAL A 79 3.68 -13.79 13.36
C VAL A 79 4.80 -14.65 13.91
N ASP A 80 4.46 -15.47 14.91
CA ASP A 80 5.38 -16.46 15.45
C ASP A 80 5.72 -17.52 14.41
N SER A 81 6.91 -18.11 14.55
CA SER A 81 7.48 -19.11 13.65
C SER A 81 6.63 -20.39 13.50
N GLU A 82 5.62 -20.58 14.35
CA GLU A 82 4.70 -21.73 14.30
C GLU A 82 3.53 -21.59 13.30
N GLY A 83 3.52 -20.53 12.47
CA GLY A 83 2.94 -20.62 11.12
C GLY A 83 1.51 -20.11 10.92
N GLY A 84 0.99 -19.27 11.81
CA GLY A 84 -0.31 -18.61 11.61
C GLY A 84 -0.31 -17.53 10.52
N ALA A 85 -1.42 -17.39 9.80
CA ALA A 85 -1.69 -16.18 9.01
C ALA A 85 -1.98 -15.00 9.95
N VAL A 86 -1.57 -13.79 9.58
CA VAL A 86 -2.01 -12.59 10.31
C VAL A 86 -3.48 -12.30 10.00
N PRO A 87 -4.23 -11.73 10.96
CA PRO A 87 -5.51 -11.11 10.64
C PRO A 87 -5.31 -10.02 9.58
N LEU A 88 -6.07 -10.11 8.49
CA LEU A 88 -6.09 -9.15 7.41
C LEU A 88 -7.48 -8.56 7.27
N PHE A 89 -7.56 -7.32 6.77
CA PHE A 89 -8.78 -6.79 6.20
C PHE A 89 -8.49 -6.16 4.84
N ALA A 90 -9.51 -6.12 4.00
CA ALA A 90 -9.45 -5.54 2.67
C ALA A 90 -10.39 -4.35 2.58
N VAL A 91 -9.96 -3.29 1.89
CA VAL A 91 -10.80 -2.15 1.57
C VAL A 91 -10.96 -2.10 0.05
N PRO A 92 -12.19 -2.08 -0.50
CA PRO A 92 -12.42 -2.05 -1.93
C PRO A 92 -11.95 -0.72 -2.55
N MET A 93 -11.50 -0.76 -3.79
CA MET A 93 -11.26 0.45 -4.57
C MET A 93 -12.58 1.00 -5.13
N PRO A 94 -12.75 2.35 -5.24
CA PRO A 94 -11.78 3.39 -4.86
C PRO A 94 -11.81 3.80 -3.38
N ALA A 95 -12.69 3.23 -2.56
CA ALA A 95 -12.89 3.62 -1.16
C ALA A 95 -11.63 3.50 -0.29
N ALA A 96 -10.68 2.63 -0.67
CA ALA A 96 -9.41 2.50 0.03
C ALA A 96 -8.58 3.79 0.07
N ILE A 97 -8.70 4.66 -0.95
CA ILE A 97 -8.01 5.96 -0.97
C ILE A 97 -8.53 6.86 0.16
N ASP A 98 -9.85 6.95 0.30
CA ASP A 98 -10.49 7.73 1.36
C ASP A 98 -10.20 7.16 2.75
N TYR A 99 -10.19 5.84 2.86
CA TYR A 99 -9.83 5.15 4.09
C TYR A 99 -8.43 5.57 4.57
N VAL A 100 -7.40 5.45 3.73
CA VAL A 100 -6.03 5.80 4.15
C VAL A 100 -5.84 7.32 4.35
N ALA A 101 -6.54 8.15 3.56
CA ALA A 101 -6.52 9.61 3.75
C ALA A 101 -7.07 10.01 5.12
N SER A 102 -8.11 9.31 5.61
CA SER A 102 -8.70 9.58 6.93
C SER A 102 -7.72 9.38 8.09
N LEU A 103 -6.71 8.52 7.91
CA LEU A 103 -5.69 8.22 8.91
C LEU A 103 -4.68 9.37 9.11
N GLY A 104 -4.68 10.37 8.22
CA GLY A 104 -3.91 11.60 8.42
C GLY A 104 -4.29 12.34 9.70
N LYS A 105 -5.54 12.20 10.16
CA LYS A 105 -6.00 12.75 11.46
C LYS A 105 -5.28 12.12 12.67
N ALA A 106 -4.70 10.92 12.49
CA ALA A 106 -3.90 10.22 13.48
C ALA A 106 -2.39 10.42 13.28
N GLY A 107 -1.97 11.35 12.40
CA GLY A 107 -0.56 11.66 12.15
C GLY A 107 0.13 10.81 11.08
N VAL A 108 -0.62 9.96 10.36
CA VAL A 108 -0.08 9.23 9.19
C VAL A 108 0.26 10.23 8.08
N VAL A 109 1.44 10.08 7.47
CA VAL A 109 1.94 10.99 6.42
C VAL A 109 1.90 10.37 5.02
N GLY A 110 1.79 9.04 4.91
CA GLY A 110 1.75 8.36 3.62
C GLY A 110 1.39 6.88 3.72
N VAL A 111 1.40 6.23 2.56
CA VAL A 111 1.25 4.77 2.44
C VAL A 111 2.44 4.19 1.69
N THR A 112 2.88 2.99 2.09
CA THR A 112 3.92 2.22 1.41
C THR A 112 3.32 0.95 0.83
N LEU A 113 3.67 0.65 -0.43
CA LEU A 113 3.20 -0.49 -1.19
C LEU A 113 4.05 -1.72 -0.90
N ASP A 114 3.41 -2.81 -0.50
CA ASP A 114 3.99 -4.15 -0.34
C ASP A 114 5.30 -4.15 0.46
N HIS A 115 5.42 -3.28 1.47
CA HIS A 115 6.57 -3.22 2.35
C HIS A 115 6.72 -4.52 3.16
N PRO A 116 7.92 -5.13 3.27
CA PRO A 116 9.22 -4.59 2.85
C PRO A 116 9.67 -4.96 1.43
N ARG A 117 8.86 -5.70 0.66
CA ARG A 117 9.25 -6.24 -0.65
C ARG A 117 9.45 -5.16 -1.71
N LEU A 118 8.45 -4.30 -1.95
CA LEU A 118 8.55 -3.21 -2.94
C LEU A 118 8.92 -1.89 -2.28
N GLY A 119 8.18 -1.48 -1.26
CA GLY A 119 8.52 -0.33 -0.42
C GLY A 119 8.26 1.06 -1.03
N HIS A 120 7.84 1.15 -2.29
CA HIS A 120 7.43 2.43 -2.90
C HIS A 120 6.35 3.11 -2.08
N TYR A 121 6.46 4.42 -1.87
CA TYR A 121 5.49 5.17 -1.07
C TYR A 121 4.87 6.33 -1.82
N ILE A 122 3.69 6.74 -1.36
CA ILE A 122 3.03 7.97 -1.78
C ILE A 122 2.57 8.77 -0.55
N PRO A 123 2.88 10.08 -0.46
CA PRO A 123 2.36 10.93 0.60
C PRO A 123 0.83 11.03 0.57
N LEU A 124 0.19 11.16 1.73
CA LEU A 124 -1.27 11.34 1.79
C LEU A 124 -1.72 12.59 1.02
N ALA A 125 -0.90 13.65 1.03
CA ALA A 125 -1.15 14.88 0.27
C ALA A 125 -1.28 14.65 -1.25
N ASN A 126 -0.69 13.56 -1.77
CA ASN A 126 -0.70 13.23 -3.19
C ASN A 126 -1.82 12.26 -3.57
N LEU A 127 -2.64 11.78 -2.63
CA LEU A 127 -3.72 10.83 -2.91
C LEU A 127 -4.82 11.42 -3.80
N GLY A 128 -4.99 12.75 -3.82
CA GLY A 128 -5.88 13.42 -4.76
C GLY A 128 -5.54 13.15 -6.23
N LEU A 129 -4.26 12.93 -6.55
CA LEU A 129 -3.82 12.56 -7.90
C LEU A 129 -4.34 11.18 -8.31
N LEU A 130 -4.33 10.23 -7.38
CA LEU A 130 -4.82 8.87 -7.61
C LEU A 130 -6.32 8.87 -7.92
N LYS A 131 -7.10 9.66 -7.17
CA LYS A 131 -8.54 9.83 -7.43
C LYS A 131 -8.81 10.37 -8.83
N GLY A 132 -8.07 11.40 -9.24
CA GLY A 132 -8.20 11.99 -10.58
C GLY A 132 -7.95 10.98 -11.71
N TRP A 133 -7.05 10.01 -11.53
CA TRP A 133 -6.83 8.95 -12.51
C TRP A 133 -8.01 7.99 -12.65
N ILE A 134 -8.66 7.65 -11.53
CA ILE A 134 -9.82 6.76 -11.52
C ILE A 134 -11.02 7.45 -12.19
N GLU A 135 -11.28 8.72 -11.85
CA GLU A 135 -12.36 9.50 -12.43
C GLU A 135 -12.16 9.76 -13.93
N GLY A 136 -10.91 9.95 -14.37
CA GLY A 136 -10.55 10.12 -15.78
C GLY A 136 -10.66 8.84 -16.61
N ALA A 137 -10.50 7.66 -16.00
CA ALA A 137 -10.64 6.35 -16.68
C ALA A 137 -12.11 5.92 -16.85
N ALA A 138 -13.04 6.52 -16.11
CA ALA A 138 -14.47 6.24 -16.18
C ALA A 138 -15.22 7.07 -17.25
N ARG A 139 -14.51 7.89 -18.04
CA ARG A 139 -15.03 8.71 -19.14
C ARG A 139 -14.58 8.14 -20.48
#